data_AF-A0A6J5VN76-F1
#
_entry.id   AF-A0A6J5VN76-F1
#
_cell.length_a   1.000
_cell.length_b   1.000
_cell.length_c   1.000
_cell.angle_alpha   90.00
_cell.angle_beta   90.00
_cell.angle_gamma   90.00
#
_symmetry.space_group_name_H-M   'P 1'
#
loop_
_entity.id
_entity.type
_entity.pdbx_description
1 polymer ?
#
loop_
_entity_poly.entity_id
_entity_poly.type
_entity_poly.pdbx_seq_one_letter_code
_entity_poly.pdbx_strand_id
1 'polypeptide(L)'
;MDDKEDTNRVGEIEESDPKSDGSSRNPNPNPKTARTKVPEVEVYLYRRGKGPIDTFRTSLGGWDQNQLEVRDILDKYGFKSLYAFNTGSGRGVPIRFNPRNGRSMLSYKDGSTVHIDGEPKPKNGCDFDY
;
A
#
# COMPACT_ATOMS: atom_id res chain seq x y z
N MET A 1 53.40 -56.53 13.39
CA MET A 1 52.99 -55.55 12.38
C MET A 1 51.76 -54.88 12.94
N ASP A 2 52.02 -53.73 13.55
CA ASP A 2 51.24 -52.49 13.43
C ASP A 2 49.83 -52.52 14.06
N ASP A 3 49.56 -51.83 15.18
CA ASP A 3 49.42 -50.35 15.35
C ASP A 3 48.11 -49.79 14.73
N LYS A 4 47.34 -48.87 15.36
CA LYS A 4 47.24 -48.38 16.76
C LYS A 4 46.06 -47.39 16.89
N GLU A 5 45.38 -47.31 18.05
CA GLU A 5 44.46 -46.20 18.45
C GLU A 5 43.29 -45.89 17.47
N ASP A 6 42.43 -44.87 17.67
CA ASP A 6 41.34 -44.79 18.68
C ASP A 6 40.06 -44.31 17.91
N THR A 7 39.00 -43.58 18.33
CA THR A 7 38.69 -42.79 19.54
C THR A 7 37.21 -42.93 19.94
N ASN A 8 36.96 -42.97 21.25
CA ASN A 8 35.61 -42.92 21.84
C ASN A 8 34.77 -41.72 21.37
N ARG A 9 33.46 -41.93 21.09
CA ARG A 9 32.44 -40.93 21.45
C ARG A 9 31.02 -41.49 21.65
N VAL A 10 30.51 -41.19 22.85
CA VAL A 10 29.12 -41.07 23.31
C VAL A 10 28.13 -40.66 22.19
N GLY A 11 26.89 -41.17 22.11
CA GLY A 11 26.18 -42.13 22.97
C GLY A 11 24.78 -41.65 23.33
N GLU A 12 23.73 -42.34 22.88
CA GLU A 12 22.32 -42.08 23.16
C GLU A 12 21.53 -43.41 23.12
N ILE A 13 20.63 -43.64 24.08
CA ILE A 13 19.81 -44.86 24.23
C ILE A 13 18.43 -44.52 24.80
N GLU A 14 17.45 -45.38 24.49
CA GLU A 14 16.09 -45.47 25.06
C GLU A 14 15.19 -44.22 24.91
N GLU A 15 14.12 -44.27 24.11
CA GLU A 15 12.87 -45.03 24.30
C GLU A 15 11.95 -44.41 25.37
N SER A 16 10.78 -43.91 24.94
CA SER A 16 9.45 -44.40 25.39
C SER A 16 8.31 -43.46 24.94
N ASP A 17 7.35 -44.00 24.18
CA ASP A 17 5.99 -43.44 24.12
C ASP A 17 5.25 -43.76 25.43
N PRO A 18 4.40 -42.85 25.93
CA PRO A 18 2.99 -43.24 25.91
C PRO A 18 1.99 -42.13 25.55
N LYS A 19 0.83 -42.60 25.08
CA LYS A 19 -0.36 -41.84 24.66
C LYS A 19 -0.82 -40.80 25.69
N SER A 20 -1.36 -39.69 25.22
CA SER A 20 -2.15 -38.74 26.03
C SER A 20 -3.48 -38.39 25.38
N ASP A 21 -4.44 -38.02 26.23
CA ASP A 21 -5.89 -38.08 26.03
C ASP A 21 -6.51 -37.14 24.97
N GLY A 22 -7.65 -37.55 24.42
CA GLY A 22 -8.40 -36.84 23.39
C GLY A 22 -9.41 -35.84 23.95
N SER A 23 -9.00 -34.58 24.11
CA SER A 23 -9.93 -33.48 24.45
C SER A 23 -10.28 -32.62 23.22
N SER A 24 -11.51 -32.77 22.72
CA SER A 24 -12.05 -31.98 21.60
C SER A 24 -12.20 -30.51 21.95
N ARG A 25 -11.20 -29.69 21.60
CA ARG A 25 -11.27 -28.22 21.71
C ARG A 25 -12.08 -27.64 20.56
N ASN A 26 -13.40 -27.69 20.74
CA ASN A 26 -14.44 -27.15 19.85
C ASN A 26 -14.03 -25.79 19.23
N PRO A 27 -13.77 -25.70 17.91
CA PRO A 27 -13.35 -24.47 17.26
C PRO A 27 -14.54 -23.52 17.12
N ASN A 28 -14.72 -22.62 18.09
CA ASN A 28 -15.83 -21.66 18.17
C ASN A 28 -16.05 -20.92 16.84
N PRO A 29 -17.11 -21.22 16.07
CA PRO A 29 -17.28 -20.72 14.71
C PRO A 29 -17.98 -19.35 14.74
N ASN A 30 -17.36 -18.38 15.41
CA ASN A 30 -17.78 -16.98 15.37
C ASN A 30 -16.77 -16.15 14.55
N PRO A 31 -16.81 -16.23 13.20
CA PRO A 31 -16.17 -15.24 12.37
C PRO A 31 -16.92 -13.92 12.59
N LYS A 32 -16.43 -13.11 13.55
CA LYS A 32 -16.78 -11.69 13.63
C LYS A 32 -16.30 -11.01 12.35
N THR A 33 -17.12 -11.09 11.32
CA THR A 33 -16.97 -10.34 10.07
C THR A 33 -17.25 -8.87 10.37
N ALA A 34 -16.30 -8.25 11.05
CA ALA A 34 -16.23 -6.81 11.20
C ALA A 34 -16.27 -6.23 9.78
N ARG A 35 -17.41 -5.64 9.42
CA ARG A 35 -17.53 -4.80 8.23
C ARG A 35 -16.75 -3.52 8.51
N THR A 36 -15.44 -3.62 8.48
CA THR A 36 -14.52 -2.48 8.54
C THR A 36 -14.86 -1.59 7.35
N LYS A 37 -15.61 -0.51 7.63
CA LYS A 37 -15.89 0.52 6.64
C LYS A 37 -14.53 1.01 6.16
N VAL A 38 -14.19 0.72 4.90
CA VAL A 38 -12.95 1.21 4.31
C VAL A 38 -13.00 2.73 4.34
N PRO A 39 -12.00 3.41 4.91
CA PRO A 39 -11.97 4.86 4.96
C PRO A 39 -11.81 5.43 3.55
N GLU A 40 -12.52 6.51 3.26
CA GLU A 40 -12.56 7.14 1.94
C GLU A 40 -12.22 8.62 2.01
N VAL A 41 -11.68 9.15 0.91
CA VAL A 41 -11.48 10.60 0.70
C VAL A 41 -12.18 11.06 -0.56
N GLU A 42 -12.64 12.31 -0.54
CA GLU A 42 -13.16 12.99 -1.73
C GLU A 42 -12.05 13.81 -2.36
N VAL A 43 -11.66 13.48 -3.59
CA VAL A 43 -10.57 14.13 -4.32
C VAL A 43 -11.16 15.10 -5.33
N TYR A 44 -10.84 16.39 -5.19
CA TYR A 44 -11.06 17.42 -6.21
C TYR A 44 -9.76 17.55 -7.00
N LEU A 45 -9.79 17.11 -8.26
CA LEU A 45 -8.61 17.01 -9.10
C LEU A 45 -8.54 18.16 -10.10
N TYR A 46 -7.48 18.96 -10.02
CA TYR A 46 -7.21 20.12 -10.85
C TYR A 46 -6.14 19.79 -11.92
N ARG A 47 -6.05 20.60 -12.97
CA ARG A 47 -5.01 20.47 -14.01
C ARG A 47 -4.32 21.80 -14.27
N ARG A 48 -3.10 21.96 -13.76
CA ARG A 48 -2.37 23.25 -13.70
C ARG A 48 -3.26 24.38 -13.12
N GLY A 49 -4.00 24.07 -12.06
CA GLY A 49 -4.92 24.97 -11.36
C GLY A 49 -6.23 25.28 -12.09
N LYS A 50 -6.46 24.78 -13.31
CA LYS A 50 -7.66 25.10 -14.11
C LYS A 50 -8.88 24.26 -13.72
N GLY A 51 -9.52 24.64 -12.61
CA GLY A 51 -10.77 24.07 -12.09
C GLY A 51 -10.67 22.60 -11.67
N PRO A 52 -11.68 22.05 -10.97
CA PRO A 52 -11.79 20.61 -10.83
C PRO A 52 -12.14 20.00 -12.20
N ILE A 53 -11.21 19.23 -12.77
CA ILE A 53 -11.43 18.44 -13.99
C ILE A 53 -12.17 17.13 -13.71
N ASP A 54 -12.16 16.68 -12.46
CA ASP A 54 -12.90 15.54 -11.93
C ASP A 54 -13.03 15.69 -10.40
N THR A 55 -14.13 15.18 -9.84
CA THR A 55 -14.36 15.09 -8.40
C THR A 55 -14.88 13.69 -8.09
N PHE A 56 -14.08 12.90 -7.36
CA PHE A 56 -14.38 11.49 -7.11
C PHE A 56 -14.02 11.07 -5.69
N ARG A 57 -14.75 10.09 -5.15
CA ARG A 57 -14.38 9.40 -3.91
C ARG A 57 -13.43 8.24 -4.22
N THR A 58 -12.47 8.02 -3.33
CA THR A 58 -11.57 6.86 -3.41
C THR A 58 -11.23 6.33 -2.01
N SER A 59 -11.10 5.02 -1.90
CA SER A 59 -10.67 4.34 -0.67
C SER A 59 -9.19 4.59 -0.37
N LEU A 60 -8.86 4.75 0.91
CA LEU A 60 -7.47 4.83 1.36
C LEU A 60 -6.89 3.43 1.56
N GLY A 61 -5.76 3.17 0.90
CA GLY A 61 -4.95 1.97 1.04
C GLY A 61 -3.86 2.09 2.11
N GLY A 62 -2.89 1.18 2.05
CA GLY A 62 -1.86 1.04 3.09
C GLY A 62 -2.31 0.13 4.23
N TRP A 63 -1.40 -0.19 5.15
CA TRP A 63 -1.69 -1.04 6.31
C TRP A 63 -2.71 -0.39 7.25
N ASP A 64 -2.50 0.88 7.57
CA ASP A 64 -3.38 1.70 8.42
C ASP A 64 -4.59 2.28 7.68
N GLN A 65 -4.85 1.84 6.44
CA GLN A 65 -5.89 2.36 5.54
C GLN A 65 -5.91 3.91 5.47
N ASN A 66 -4.75 4.54 5.31
CA ASN A 66 -4.61 6.00 5.34
C ASN A 66 -3.87 6.61 4.12
N GLN A 67 -3.48 5.80 3.13
CA GLN A 67 -2.65 6.22 2.00
C GLN A 67 -3.47 6.32 0.71
N LEU A 68 -3.26 7.39 -0.06
CA LEU A 68 -3.91 7.60 -1.35
C LEU A 68 -3.18 6.81 -2.45
N GLU A 69 -3.91 6.15 -3.34
CA GLU A 69 -3.37 5.43 -4.51
C GLU A 69 -2.96 6.44 -5.62
N VAL A 70 -1.85 7.13 -5.37
CA VAL A 70 -1.35 8.23 -6.24
C VAL A 70 -0.98 7.74 -7.65
N ARG A 71 -0.48 6.51 -7.79
CA ARG A 71 -0.17 5.92 -9.10
C ARG A 71 -1.39 5.84 -10.02
N ASP A 72 -2.51 5.35 -9.50
CA ASP A 72 -3.71 5.10 -10.28
C ASP A 72 -4.29 6.43 -10.79
N ILE A 73 -4.21 7.49 -9.98
CA ILE A 73 -4.55 8.85 -10.39
C ILE A 73 -3.57 9.35 -11.46
N LEU A 74 -2.25 9.17 -11.29
CA LEU A 74 -1.27 9.59 -12.29
C LEU A 74 -1.51 8.96 -13.67
N ASP A 75 -1.83 7.68 -13.71
CA ASP A 75 -2.02 6.98 -14.99
C ASP A 75 -3.45 7.15 -15.56
N LYS A 76 -4.52 7.21 -14.73
CA LYS A 76 -5.89 7.49 -15.17
C LYS A 76 -6.03 8.83 -15.93
N TYR A 77 -5.33 9.88 -15.47
CA TYR A 77 -5.43 11.22 -16.08
C TYR A 77 -4.22 11.62 -16.94
N GLY A 78 -3.26 10.71 -17.16
CA GLY A 78 -2.08 10.99 -17.97
C GLY A 78 -1.14 12.05 -17.37
N PHE A 79 -0.97 12.04 -16.05
CA PHE A 79 -0.19 13.01 -15.29
C PHE A 79 1.22 12.50 -14.95
N LYS A 80 2.20 13.42 -14.93
CA LYS A 80 3.61 13.18 -14.59
C LYS A 80 3.84 13.28 -13.08
N SER A 81 3.15 14.21 -12.41
CA SER A 81 3.24 14.43 -10.97
C SER A 81 1.94 15.04 -10.45
N LEU A 82 1.64 14.78 -9.17
CA LEU A 82 0.55 15.43 -8.42
C LEU A 82 1.14 16.40 -7.38
N TYR A 83 0.41 17.45 -7.08
CA TYR A 83 0.73 18.45 -6.08
C TYR A 83 -0.49 18.67 -5.17
N ALA A 84 -0.28 18.99 -3.90
CA ALA A 84 -1.35 19.50 -3.07
C ALA A 84 -1.83 20.83 -3.66
N PHE A 85 -3.14 21.01 -3.79
CA PHE A 85 -3.74 22.26 -4.26
C PHE A 85 -4.45 22.96 -3.10
N ASN A 86 -4.38 24.29 -3.07
CA ASN A 86 -5.10 25.12 -2.12
C ASN A 86 -5.86 26.17 -2.91
N THR A 87 -7.16 26.31 -2.67
CA THR A 87 -8.03 27.23 -3.45
C THR A 87 -7.71 28.71 -3.23
N GLY A 88 -7.02 29.07 -2.14
CA GLY A 88 -6.57 30.44 -1.85
C GLY A 88 -5.13 30.76 -2.25
N SER A 89 -4.23 29.76 -2.35
CA SER A 89 -2.81 29.97 -2.66
C SER A 89 -2.27 29.20 -3.89
N GLY A 90 -3.10 28.39 -4.55
CA GLY A 90 -2.75 27.67 -5.78
C GLY A 90 -2.01 26.35 -5.55
N ARG A 91 -1.01 26.06 -6.39
CA ARG A 91 -0.22 24.83 -6.33
C ARG A 91 0.77 24.87 -5.16
N GLY A 92 0.59 23.95 -4.21
CA GLY A 92 1.50 23.71 -3.09
C GLY A 92 2.53 22.61 -3.36
N VAL A 93 2.89 21.87 -2.30
CA VAL A 93 3.96 20.86 -2.33
C VAL A 93 3.63 19.65 -3.23
N PRO A 94 4.64 19.03 -3.88
CA PRO A 94 4.43 17.78 -4.63
C PRO A 94 4.02 16.64 -3.70
N ILE A 95 2.99 15.89 -4.09
CA ILE A 95 2.54 14.68 -3.39
C ILE A 95 3.53 13.56 -3.70
N ARG A 96 4.41 13.27 -2.75
CA ARG A 96 5.36 12.16 -2.85
C ARG A 96 4.64 10.83 -2.62
N PHE A 97 5.03 9.81 -3.38
CA PHE A 97 4.52 8.45 -3.28
C PHE A 97 5.66 7.44 -3.33
N ASN A 98 5.47 6.26 -2.76
CA ASN A 98 6.45 5.19 -2.81
C ASN A 98 6.40 4.51 -4.20
N PRO A 99 7.52 4.47 -4.95
CA PRO A 99 7.52 3.97 -6.33
C PRO A 99 7.19 2.48 -6.46
N ARG A 100 7.35 1.68 -5.38
CA ARG A 100 7.08 0.23 -5.38
C ARG A 100 5.59 -0.12 -5.32
N ASN A 101 4.76 0.70 -4.68
CA ASN A 101 3.35 0.40 -4.45
C ASN A 101 2.38 1.51 -4.90
N GLY A 102 2.90 2.66 -5.37
CA GLY A 102 2.08 3.76 -5.88
C GLY A 102 1.42 4.64 -4.81
N ARG A 103 1.61 4.36 -3.52
CA ARG A 103 0.89 5.00 -2.41
C ARG A 103 1.55 6.27 -1.89
N SER A 104 0.74 7.23 -1.48
CA SER A 104 1.21 8.49 -0.87
C SER A 104 2.10 8.25 0.36
N MET A 105 3.12 9.10 0.51
CA MET A 105 3.93 9.17 1.74
C MET A 105 3.22 9.94 2.88
N LEU A 106 2.18 10.70 2.54
CA LEU A 106 1.33 11.39 3.50
C LEU A 106 0.08 10.56 3.79
N SER A 107 -0.31 10.53 5.06
CA SER A 107 -1.56 9.95 5.53
C SER A 107 -2.73 10.94 5.42
N TYR A 108 -3.89 10.44 5.03
CA TYR A 108 -5.16 11.15 4.95
C TYR A 108 -6.15 10.61 5.99
N LYS A 109 -7.31 11.25 6.14
CA LYS A 109 -8.37 10.85 7.09
C LYS A 109 -9.64 10.44 6.35
N ASP A 110 -10.40 9.50 6.91
CA ASP A 110 -11.75 9.18 6.44
C ASP A 110 -12.64 10.43 6.39
N GLY A 111 -13.42 10.56 5.32
CA GLY A 111 -14.29 11.71 5.07
C GLY A 111 -13.57 13.02 4.79
N SER A 112 -12.24 13.04 4.61
CA SER A 112 -11.51 14.28 4.31
C SER A 112 -11.55 14.62 2.81
N THR A 113 -11.77 15.90 2.53
CA THR A 113 -11.73 16.45 1.16
C THR A 113 -10.30 16.88 0.81
N VAL A 114 -9.76 16.31 -0.26
CA VAL A 114 -8.37 16.53 -0.71
C VAL A 114 -8.38 17.26 -2.06
N HIS A 115 -7.77 18.44 -2.11
CA HIS A 115 -7.57 19.19 -3.34
C HIS A 115 -6.18 18.87 -3.91
N ILE A 116 -6.13 18.44 -5.17
CA ILE A 116 -4.91 17.95 -5.83
C ILE A 116 -4.77 18.59 -7.20
N ASP A 117 -3.59 19.08 -7.57
CA ASP A 117 -3.30 19.59 -8.91
C ASP A 117 -2.36 18.67 -9.68
N GLY A 118 -2.77 18.26 -10.87
CA GLY A 118 -2.04 17.38 -11.76
C GLY A 118 -1.21 18.12 -12.81
N GLU A 119 0.06 17.73 -12.93
CA GLU A 119 0.93 18.14 -14.02
C GLU A 119 0.83 17.12 -15.16
N PRO A 120 0.34 17.48 -16.37
CA PRO A 120 0.25 16.54 -17.48
C PRO A 120 1.61 16.00 -17.93
N LYS A 121 1.66 14.73 -18.35
CA LYS A 121 2.79 14.21 -19.14
C LYS A 121 2.93 15.07 -20.41
N PRO A 122 4.16 15.38 -20.86
CA PRO A 122 4.34 16.08 -22.14
C PRO A 122 3.72 15.24 -23.25
N LYS A 123 3.06 15.90 -24.21
CA LYS A 123 2.80 15.26 -25.50
C LYS A 123 4.14 15.19 -26.22
N ASN A 124 4.71 14.00 -26.33
CA ASN A 124 5.80 13.75 -27.27
C ASN A 124 5.17 13.77 -28.66
N GLY A 125 5.14 14.96 -29.25
CA GLY A 125 4.46 15.31 -30.49
C GLY A 125 5.14 16.52 -31.12
N CYS A 126 6.47 16.44 -31.22
CA CYS A 126 7.19 17.10 -32.30
C CYS A 126 7.10 16.14 -33.49
N ASP A 127 5.94 16.10 -34.13
CA ASP A 127 5.79 15.42 -35.40
C ASP A 127 6.64 16.21 -36.40
N PHE A 128 7.83 15.68 -36.68
CA PHE A 128 8.76 16.20 -37.68
C PHE A 128 8.26 15.74 -39.05
N ASP A 129 7.20 16.40 -39.53
CA ASP A 129 6.82 16.35 -40.95
C ASP A 129 8.01 16.88 -41.78
N TYR A 130 8.48 16.07 -42.73
CA TYR A 130 9.73 16.22 -43.48
C TYR A 130 9.45 16.15 -44.99
#